data_AF-V9DEP0-F1
#
_entry.id   AF-V9DEP0-F1
#
_cell.length_a   1.000
_cell.length_b   1.000
_cell.length_c   1.000
_cell.angle_alpha   90.00
_cell.angle_beta   90.00
_cell.angle_gamma   90.00
#
_symmetry.space_group_name_H-M   'P 1'
#
loop_
_entity.id
_entity.type
_entity.pdbx_description
1 polymer ?
#
loop_
_entity_poly.entity_id
_entity_poly.type
_entity_poly.pdbx_seq_one_letter_code
_entity_poly.pdbx_strand_id
1 'polypeptide(L)'
;MDFDFAACLARLDPTYEYQIDKLAGGVVNVTARATKVGFASTSARLPIPQRHENLKMGDGDLEPGHGRFADQKTLILKHAPPFIAGVGTDAPMSQERQMIEAAALRLFLPVSARGKGSPPTSDECDAAPLHWILVESGVMVPTLLHYDHGNHILVISDLGRLSDMSQVFIHLGGFTPGSSSAALKAPTCAPRLGCPLEALEIQSYRDTGEKLGSFFARLHDPGTHRAITETGLLPSQDVGRDDPVAAHVFPSLPELKSFVHHHAIKPLLSQLLKFPSLLDDAEAAVLFAAVEADFLRTCPPEEQCFVLGDCWTGAVLLDLRPGIGPVGVAVIDWEFSNTTGRGVNGDVSQFLAHLECLRVAALTRKVQLVGGHLSAVNGIVEGFVQKYRTMQTKRFDDRIMRSAYLSHGAEIINCAFWKTWVCEDLQCVFCTREAGSVPEPETQCILITKLVDRGLSFLRAAVAEDPYAMTAQLRQGISTSESEGAQLAGLYDFFERP
;
A
#
# COMPACT_ATOMS: atom_id res chain seq x y z
N MET A 1 -8.52 -24.40 0.09
CA MET A 1 -7.36 -25.28 -0.16
C MET A 1 -6.12 -24.43 -0.01
N ASP A 2 -5.16 -24.86 0.81
CA ASP A 2 -3.88 -24.16 0.96
C ASP A 2 -2.97 -24.46 -0.24
N PHE A 3 -2.37 -23.43 -0.80
CA PHE A 3 -1.39 -23.58 -1.88
C PHE A 3 -0.07 -24.15 -1.34
N ASP A 4 0.47 -25.19 -1.99
CA ASP A 4 1.71 -25.84 -1.56
C ASP A 4 2.95 -25.14 -2.16
N PHE A 5 3.41 -24.11 -1.45
CA PHE A 5 4.62 -23.38 -1.81
C PHE A 5 5.89 -24.24 -1.76
N ALA A 6 5.96 -25.25 -0.89
CA ALA A 6 7.13 -26.10 -0.77
C ALA A 6 7.28 -26.99 -2.02
N ALA A 7 6.20 -27.63 -2.46
CA ALA A 7 6.18 -28.39 -3.72
C ALA A 7 6.47 -27.49 -4.93
N CYS A 8 5.95 -26.26 -4.93
CA CYS A 8 6.26 -25.31 -5.99
C CYS A 8 7.75 -24.96 -6.05
N LEU A 9 8.38 -24.62 -4.92
CA LEU A 9 9.80 -24.28 -4.88
C LEU A 9 10.69 -25.49 -5.20
N ALA A 10 10.33 -26.69 -4.76
CA ALA A 10 11.06 -27.91 -5.14
C ALA A 10 11.08 -28.14 -6.66
N ARG A 11 10.06 -27.67 -7.39
CA ARG A 11 10.03 -27.70 -8.87
C ARG A 11 10.82 -26.54 -9.49
N LEU A 12 10.73 -25.34 -8.94
CA LEU A 12 11.34 -24.12 -9.50
C LEU A 12 12.85 -24.00 -9.21
N ASP A 13 13.27 -24.46 -8.03
CA ASP A 13 14.66 -24.42 -7.56
C ASP A 13 14.98 -25.69 -6.76
N PRO A 14 15.16 -26.85 -7.44
CA PRO A 14 15.39 -28.14 -6.80
C PRO A 14 16.72 -28.24 -6.05
N THR A 15 17.56 -27.21 -6.11
CA THR A 15 18.89 -27.17 -5.47
C THR A 15 18.78 -27.07 -3.95
N TYR A 16 17.76 -26.37 -3.44
CA TYR A 16 17.64 -26.03 -2.02
C TYR A 16 16.38 -26.59 -1.40
N GLU A 17 16.46 -26.88 -0.10
CA GLU A 17 15.31 -27.09 0.77
C GLU A 17 14.89 -25.78 1.41
N TYR A 18 13.57 -25.56 1.48
CA TYR A 18 12.97 -24.32 1.93
C TYR A 18 12.03 -24.56 3.12
N GLN A 19 12.19 -23.79 4.19
CA GLN A 19 11.17 -23.60 5.21
C GLN A 19 10.19 -22.53 4.75
N ILE A 20 8.89 -22.81 4.82
CA ILE A 20 7.82 -21.90 4.39
C ILE A 20 7.07 -21.37 5.61
N ASP A 21 7.09 -20.06 5.80
CA ASP A 21 6.33 -19.36 6.82
C ASP A 21 5.26 -18.48 6.15
N LYS A 22 3.97 -18.77 6.35
CA LYS A 22 2.89 -17.93 5.82
C LYS A 22 2.94 -16.55 6.45
N LEU A 23 2.79 -15.52 5.62
CA LEU A 23 2.73 -14.13 6.06
C LEU A 23 1.27 -13.69 6.15
N ALA A 24 0.93 -12.96 7.22
CA ALA A 24 -0.35 -12.28 7.36
C ALA A 24 -0.33 -10.95 6.59
N GLY A 25 -1.50 -10.39 6.29
CA GLY A 25 -1.65 -9.01 5.79
C GLY A 25 -2.17 -8.89 4.35
N GLY A 26 -2.00 -9.91 3.51
CA GLY A 26 -2.58 -9.92 2.16
C GLY A 26 -4.06 -10.31 2.18
N VAL A 27 -4.95 -9.39 1.75
CA VAL A 27 -6.39 -9.69 1.61
C VAL A 27 -6.64 -10.51 0.34
N VAL A 28 -5.96 -10.16 -0.75
CA VAL A 28 -6.26 -10.67 -2.10
C VAL A 28 -5.44 -11.91 -2.46
N ASN A 29 -4.20 -12.01 -1.96
CA ASN A 29 -3.26 -13.09 -2.30
C ASN A 29 -2.83 -13.89 -1.07
N VAL A 30 -2.40 -15.13 -1.30
CA VAL A 30 -1.69 -15.91 -0.29
C VAL A 30 -0.22 -15.58 -0.38
N THR A 31 0.37 -15.11 0.72
CA THR A 31 1.78 -14.70 0.77
C THR A 31 2.55 -15.57 1.76
N ALA A 32 3.77 -15.97 1.39
CA ALA A 32 4.66 -16.72 2.27
C ALA A 32 6.11 -16.25 2.14
N ARG A 33 6.86 -16.35 3.24
CA ARG A 33 8.32 -16.25 3.24
C ARG A 33 8.89 -17.65 3.11
N ALA A 34 9.83 -17.82 2.19
CA ALA A 34 10.62 -19.03 2.07
C ALA A 34 12.06 -18.76 2.54
N THR A 35 12.56 -19.58 3.45
CA THR A 35 13.94 -19.49 3.98
C THR A 35 14.71 -20.74 3.57
N LYS A 36 15.86 -20.57 2.93
CA LYS A 36 16.74 -21.72 2.62
C LYS A 36 17.26 -22.34 3.93
N VAL A 37 17.08 -23.64 4.08
CA VAL A 37 17.54 -24.39 5.27
C VAL A 37 18.66 -25.39 4.96
N GLY A 38 18.88 -25.73 3.69
CA GLY A 38 19.94 -26.65 3.27
C GLY A 38 19.90 -26.94 1.77
N PHE A 39 20.80 -27.80 1.30
CA PHE A 39 20.75 -28.37 -0.05
C PHE A 39 19.77 -29.54 -0.10
N ALA A 40 19.03 -29.66 -1.19
CA ALA A 40 18.13 -30.80 -1.38
C ALA A 40 18.92 -32.10 -1.50
N SER A 41 18.49 -33.13 -0.75
CA SER A 41 19.14 -34.44 -0.68
C SER A 41 19.35 -35.13 -2.05
N THR A 42 18.56 -34.77 -3.07
CA THR A 42 18.67 -35.29 -4.44
C THR A 42 19.72 -34.57 -5.30
N SER A 43 20.16 -33.36 -4.91
CA SER A 43 21.09 -32.53 -5.67
C SER A 43 22.58 -32.78 -5.32
N ALA A 44 22.85 -33.61 -4.31
CA ALA A 44 24.20 -34.00 -3.86
C ALA A 44 24.97 -34.92 -4.85
N ARG A 45 24.47 -35.14 -6.06
CA ARG A 45 25.11 -35.99 -7.10
C ARG A 45 25.67 -35.23 -8.31
N LEU A 46 25.82 -33.91 -8.23
CA LEU A 46 26.68 -33.21 -9.20
C LEU A 46 28.15 -33.38 -8.76
N PRO A 47 29.04 -33.86 -9.65
CA PRO A 47 30.44 -34.11 -9.29
C PRO A 47 31.12 -32.78 -9.00
N ILE A 48 31.39 -32.54 -7.72
CA ILE A 48 32.23 -31.43 -7.24
C ILE A 48 33.64 -31.64 -7.85
N PRO A 49 34.21 -30.66 -8.59
CA PRO A 49 35.62 -30.71 -8.94
C PRO A 49 36.43 -30.71 -7.63
N GLN A 50 37.16 -31.80 -7.37
CA GLN A 50 37.97 -31.98 -6.17
C GLN A 50 38.83 -30.72 -5.89
N ARG A 51 38.45 -29.93 -4.90
CA ARG A 51 39.34 -28.98 -4.24
C ARG A 51 39.24 -29.14 -2.73
N HIS A 52 40.31 -29.70 -2.18
CA HIS A 52 40.75 -29.65 -0.79
C HIS A 52 39.71 -29.89 0.31
N GLU A 53 39.54 -31.17 0.64
CA GLU A 53 39.15 -31.61 1.98
C GLU A 53 40.16 -31.08 3.01
N ASN A 54 39.77 -30.08 3.80
CA ASN A 54 40.21 -29.81 5.19
C ASN A 54 39.71 -28.43 5.65
N LEU A 55 38.40 -28.23 5.76
CA LEU A 55 37.83 -27.12 6.54
C LEU A 55 36.64 -27.66 7.33
N LYS A 56 36.76 -27.63 8.65
CA LYS A 56 35.67 -27.92 9.60
C LYS A 56 34.53 -26.94 9.31
N MET A 57 33.33 -27.45 9.01
CA MET A 57 32.10 -26.67 8.93
C MET A 57 31.83 -25.99 10.29
N GLY A 58 32.08 -24.68 10.35
CA GLY A 58 31.38 -23.78 11.27
C GLY A 58 30.07 -23.32 10.63
N ASP A 59 29.19 -22.73 11.43
CA ASP A 59 27.88 -22.21 11.01
C ASP A 59 27.92 -21.49 9.63
N GLY A 60 27.34 -22.13 8.62
CA GLY A 60 26.16 -21.56 7.98
C GLY A 60 26.27 -20.80 6.66
N ASP A 61 27.40 -20.81 5.95
CA ASP A 61 27.47 -20.22 4.60
C ASP A 61 27.28 -21.28 3.51
N LEU A 62 26.06 -21.35 2.97
CA LEU A 62 25.78 -22.02 1.68
C LEU A 62 26.60 -21.28 0.62
N GLU A 63 27.58 -21.95 0.00
CA GLU A 63 28.40 -21.36 -1.08
C GLU A 63 27.51 -20.70 -2.15
N PRO A 64 27.67 -19.38 -2.40
CA PRO A 64 26.89 -18.67 -3.41
C PRO A 64 27.13 -19.24 -4.81
N GLY A 65 26.06 -19.44 -5.58
CA GLY A 65 26.14 -19.61 -7.04
C GLY A 65 25.61 -20.92 -7.62
N HIS A 66 24.89 -21.74 -6.86
CA HIS A 66 24.15 -22.89 -7.41
C HIS A 66 22.63 -22.66 -7.26
N GLY A 67 21.83 -23.06 -8.24
CA GLY A 67 20.35 -22.94 -8.19
C GLY A 67 19.77 -21.62 -8.72
N ARG A 68 18.44 -21.60 -8.90
CA ARG A 68 17.74 -20.50 -9.58
C ARG A 68 17.79 -19.19 -8.80
N PHE A 69 17.73 -19.28 -7.47
CA PHE A 69 17.70 -18.11 -6.59
C PHE A 69 18.96 -18.06 -5.72
N ALA A 70 20.12 -18.44 -6.25
CA ALA A 70 21.37 -18.62 -5.50
C ALA A 70 21.70 -17.44 -4.57
N ASP A 71 21.54 -16.21 -5.06
CA ASP A 71 21.90 -14.97 -4.34
C ASP A 71 20.91 -14.57 -3.23
N GLN A 72 19.81 -15.30 -3.08
CA GLN A 72 18.76 -14.99 -2.11
C GLN A 72 18.79 -15.99 -0.96
N LYS A 73 18.97 -15.51 0.27
CA LYS A 73 18.84 -16.35 1.47
C LYS A 73 17.37 -16.63 1.81
N THR A 74 16.53 -15.62 1.60
CA THR A 74 15.08 -15.68 1.79
C THR A 74 14.36 -15.11 0.57
N LEU A 75 13.14 -15.58 0.34
CA LEU A 75 12.27 -15.19 -0.77
C LEU A 75 10.88 -14.86 -0.25
N ILE A 76 10.16 -14.01 -0.96
CA ILE A 76 8.71 -13.86 -0.78
C ILE A 76 8.01 -14.50 -1.98
N LEU A 77 7.01 -15.32 -1.66
CA LEU A 77 6.15 -16.00 -2.61
C LEU A 77 4.75 -15.42 -2.49
N LYS A 78 4.17 -14.98 -3.60
CA LYS A 78 2.76 -14.59 -3.70
C LYS A 78 2.05 -15.53 -4.67
N HIS A 79 0.91 -16.04 -4.26
CA HIS A 79 0.02 -16.82 -5.11
C HIS A 79 -1.35 -16.15 -5.15
N ALA A 80 -1.84 -15.90 -6.36
CA ALA A 80 -3.16 -15.34 -6.62
C ALA A 80 -4.18 -16.46 -6.84
N PRO A 81 -5.00 -16.85 -5.85
CA PRO A 81 -6.10 -17.78 -6.08
C PRO A 81 -7.20 -17.14 -6.96
N PRO A 82 -8.11 -17.94 -7.57
CA PRO A 82 -9.23 -17.44 -8.39
C PRO A 82 -10.34 -16.74 -7.58
N PHE A 83 -10.00 -16.23 -6.40
CA PHE A 83 -10.85 -15.54 -5.44
C PHE A 83 -10.00 -14.66 -4.52
N ILE A 84 -10.63 -13.82 -3.70
CA ILE A 84 -9.95 -13.03 -2.65
C ILE A 84 -9.49 -13.98 -1.54
N ALA A 85 -8.18 -14.11 -1.31
CA ALA A 85 -7.62 -15.06 -0.35
C ALA A 85 -8.21 -14.95 1.08
N GLY A 86 -8.44 -13.72 1.56
CA GLY A 86 -8.98 -13.43 2.89
C GLY A 86 -10.50 -13.64 3.03
N VAL A 87 -11.24 -13.77 1.91
CA VAL A 87 -12.69 -13.99 1.92
C VAL A 87 -13.02 -15.45 1.55
N GLY A 88 -12.29 -16.02 0.59
CA GLY A 88 -12.54 -17.35 0.06
C GLY A 88 -13.35 -17.33 -1.23
N THR A 89 -13.85 -18.50 -1.64
CA THR A 89 -14.49 -18.75 -2.94
C THR A 89 -15.75 -17.92 -3.20
N ASP A 90 -16.34 -17.33 -2.16
CA ASP A 90 -17.54 -16.49 -2.26
C ASP A 90 -17.25 -15.10 -2.84
N ALA A 91 -15.98 -14.73 -2.99
CA ALA A 91 -15.56 -13.51 -3.67
C ALA A 91 -14.58 -13.82 -4.82
N PRO A 92 -15.08 -14.24 -6.00
CA PRO A 92 -14.26 -14.52 -7.17
C PRO A 92 -13.45 -13.31 -7.62
N MET A 93 -12.20 -13.55 -8.02
CA MET A 93 -11.30 -12.49 -8.49
C MET A 93 -10.29 -13.07 -9.48
N SER A 94 -10.04 -12.35 -10.58
CA SER A 94 -9.14 -12.80 -11.64
C SER A 94 -7.70 -12.99 -11.12
N GLN A 95 -7.09 -14.13 -11.47
CA GLN A 95 -5.69 -14.44 -11.13
C GLN A 95 -4.70 -13.60 -11.95
N GLU A 96 -5.16 -13.00 -13.05
CA GLU A 96 -4.36 -12.13 -13.92
C GLU A 96 -3.86 -10.85 -13.24
N ARG A 97 -4.40 -10.50 -12.07
CA ARG A 97 -3.83 -9.46 -11.21
C ARG A 97 -2.36 -9.69 -10.87
N GLN A 98 -1.92 -10.96 -10.83
CA GLN A 98 -0.52 -11.30 -10.58
C GLN A 98 0.40 -10.89 -11.74
N MET A 99 -0.12 -10.89 -12.98
CA MET A 99 0.59 -10.37 -14.15
C MET A 99 0.80 -8.86 -14.05
N ILE A 100 -0.19 -8.11 -13.54
CA ILE A 100 -0.07 -6.66 -13.30
C ILE A 100 1.07 -6.38 -12.33
N GLU A 101 1.11 -7.08 -11.19
CA GLU A 101 2.16 -6.91 -10.20
C GLU A 101 3.54 -7.26 -10.80
N ALA A 102 3.64 -8.37 -11.54
CA ALA A 102 4.88 -8.75 -12.22
C ALA A 102 5.35 -7.68 -13.22
N ALA A 103 4.42 -7.12 -14.01
CA ALA A 103 4.73 -6.06 -14.97
C ALA A 103 5.18 -4.76 -14.28
N ALA A 104 4.52 -4.36 -13.19
CA ALA A 104 4.90 -3.20 -12.40
C ALA A 104 6.31 -3.36 -11.79
N LEU A 105 6.60 -4.50 -11.17
CA LEU A 105 7.92 -4.74 -10.56
C LEU A 105 9.06 -4.79 -11.59
N ARG A 106 8.78 -5.22 -12.84
CA ARG A 106 9.78 -5.19 -13.92
C ARG A 106 10.28 -3.79 -14.25
N LEU A 107 9.42 -2.77 -14.10
CA LEU A 107 9.78 -1.38 -14.40
C LEU A 107 10.90 -0.84 -13.49
N PHE A 108 11.11 -1.47 -12.33
CA PHE A 108 12.09 -1.07 -11.33
C PHE A 108 13.42 -1.86 -11.38
N LEU A 109 13.52 -2.88 -12.23
CA LEU A 109 14.73 -3.72 -12.32
C LEU A 109 15.92 -2.92 -12.85
N PRO A 110 17.14 -3.04 -12.29
CA PRO A 110 18.32 -2.35 -12.81
C PRO A 110 18.73 -2.88 -14.18
N VAL A 111 19.20 -1.99 -15.07
CA VAL A 111 19.63 -2.31 -16.45
C VAL A 111 20.69 -3.43 -16.48
N SER A 112 21.57 -3.48 -15.47
CA SER A 112 22.67 -4.46 -15.37
C SER A 112 22.27 -5.88 -14.95
N ALA A 113 21.01 -6.14 -14.60
CA ALA A 113 20.54 -7.48 -14.22
C ALA A 113 20.31 -8.42 -15.42
N ARG A 114 20.51 -7.93 -16.66
CA ARG A 114 20.47 -8.75 -17.88
C ARG A 114 21.86 -9.34 -18.13
N GLY A 115 21.91 -10.66 -18.33
CA GLY A 115 23.13 -11.48 -18.28
C GLY A 115 24.35 -10.87 -18.99
N LYS A 116 25.51 -10.95 -18.31
CA LYS A 116 26.83 -10.68 -18.88
C LYS A 116 27.06 -11.59 -20.10
N GLY A 117 26.77 -11.11 -21.32
CA GLY A 117 27.00 -11.94 -22.51
C GLY A 117 26.86 -11.25 -23.87
N SER A 118 26.21 -10.08 -23.97
CA SER A 118 25.97 -9.43 -25.25
C SER A 118 26.39 -7.95 -25.20
N PRO A 119 27.19 -7.47 -26.17
CA PRO A 119 27.53 -6.05 -26.26
C PRO A 119 26.27 -5.24 -26.58
N PRO A 120 26.09 -4.07 -25.94
CA PRO A 120 24.93 -3.22 -26.18
C PRO A 120 24.97 -2.71 -27.63
N THR A 121 23.95 -3.03 -28.41
CA THR A 121 23.70 -2.36 -29.69
C THR A 121 23.02 -1.02 -29.39
N SER A 122 23.32 0.01 -30.18
CA SER A 122 22.88 1.40 -29.98
C SER A 122 21.36 1.66 -30.07
N ASP A 123 20.54 0.60 -30.13
CA ASP A 123 19.07 0.64 -30.23
C ASP A 123 18.37 -0.01 -29.01
N GLU A 124 19.11 -0.46 -27.99
CA GLU A 124 18.51 -1.04 -26.77
C GLU A 124 17.98 0.07 -25.84
N CYS A 125 16.69 0.40 -25.99
CA CYS A 125 15.94 1.25 -25.06
C CYS A 125 16.11 0.78 -23.59
N ASP A 126 16.37 1.75 -22.71
CA ASP A 126 16.54 1.59 -21.25
C ASP A 126 15.39 0.78 -20.62
N ALA A 127 15.64 -0.50 -20.37
CA ALA A 127 14.63 -1.46 -19.90
C ALA A 127 14.22 -1.32 -18.43
N ALA A 128 14.48 -0.16 -17.82
CA ALA A 128 14.36 0.09 -16.38
C ALA A 128 13.80 1.49 -16.08
N PRO A 129 12.65 1.88 -16.67
CA PRO A 129 12.23 3.28 -16.69
C PRO A 129 11.99 3.88 -15.30
N LEU A 130 11.84 3.06 -14.25
CA LEU A 130 11.56 3.51 -12.88
C LEU A 130 12.68 3.22 -11.88
N HIS A 131 13.79 2.56 -12.25
CA HIS A 131 14.84 2.22 -11.29
C HIS A 131 15.45 3.46 -10.63
N TRP A 132 15.62 4.54 -11.39
CA TRP A 132 16.15 5.82 -10.91
C TRP A 132 15.28 6.42 -9.78
N ILE A 133 13.96 6.17 -9.78
CA ILE A 133 13.06 6.64 -8.72
C ILE A 133 13.46 6.03 -7.38
N LEU A 134 13.86 4.74 -7.36
CA LEU A 134 14.31 4.06 -6.13
C LEU A 134 15.61 4.69 -5.60
N VAL A 135 16.56 4.95 -6.51
CA VAL A 135 17.86 5.56 -6.17
C VAL A 135 17.67 6.96 -5.58
N GLU A 136 16.83 7.79 -6.20
CA GLU A 136 16.66 9.18 -5.78
C GLU A 136 15.74 9.36 -4.56
N SER A 137 14.75 8.49 -4.38
CA SER A 137 13.83 8.57 -3.23
C SER A 137 14.34 7.82 -2.00
N GLY A 138 15.21 6.81 -2.19
CA GLY A 138 15.61 5.89 -1.14
C GLY A 138 14.49 4.94 -0.68
N VAL A 139 13.38 4.87 -1.42
CA VAL A 139 12.31 3.90 -1.19
C VAL A 139 12.69 2.57 -1.84
N MET A 140 12.46 1.48 -1.13
CA MET A 140 12.69 0.12 -1.62
C MET A 140 11.43 -0.44 -2.28
N VAL A 141 11.61 -1.21 -3.35
CA VAL A 141 10.56 -2.00 -4.00
C VAL A 141 11.10 -3.43 -4.16
N PRO A 142 10.29 -4.49 -3.91
CA PRO A 142 10.74 -5.86 -4.11
C PRO A 142 11.23 -6.07 -5.54
N THR A 143 12.36 -6.76 -5.70
CA THR A 143 12.86 -7.14 -7.01
C THR A 143 12.07 -8.34 -7.50
N LEU A 144 11.54 -8.28 -8.73
CA LEU A 144 10.95 -9.46 -9.36
C LEU A 144 12.04 -10.49 -9.69
N LEU A 145 11.94 -11.68 -9.11
CA LEU A 145 12.89 -12.78 -9.35
C LEU A 145 12.33 -13.81 -10.32
N HIS A 146 11.03 -14.11 -10.23
CA HIS A 146 10.35 -15.03 -11.14
C HIS A 146 8.84 -14.76 -11.17
N TYR A 147 8.22 -14.98 -12.34
CA TYR A 147 6.77 -15.02 -12.51
C TYR A 147 6.41 -16.31 -13.24
N ASP A 148 5.69 -17.21 -12.57
CA ASP A 148 5.11 -18.42 -13.16
C ASP A 148 3.67 -18.10 -13.57
N HIS A 149 3.49 -17.75 -14.85
CA HIS A 149 2.18 -17.43 -15.43
C HIS A 149 1.21 -18.62 -15.33
N GLY A 150 1.69 -19.86 -15.50
CA GLY A 150 0.82 -21.03 -15.53
C GLY A 150 0.21 -21.38 -14.17
N ASN A 151 0.88 -20.97 -13.09
CA ASN A 151 0.41 -21.23 -11.72
C ASN A 151 0.02 -19.95 -10.95
N HIS A 152 0.11 -18.79 -11.59
CA HIS A 152 -0.13 -17.47 -11.01
C HIS A 152 0.69 -17.23 -9.73
N ILE A 153 1.99 -17.50 -9.82
CA ILE A 153 2.95 -17.36 -8.71
C ILE A 153 3.97 -16.29 -9.02
N LEU A 154 4.19 -15.44 -8.04
CA LEU A 154 5.23 -14.43 -8.05
C LEU A 154 6.30 -14.78 -7.01
N VAL A 155 7.55 -14.79 -7.43
CA VAL A 155 8.72 -14.87 -6.54
C VAL A 155 9.42 -13.54 -6.58
N ILE A 156 9.54 -12.89 -5.43
CA ILE A 156 10.16 -11.56 -5.28
C ILE A 156 11.21 -11.58 -4.17
N SER A 157 12.12 -10.61 -4.20
CA SER A 157 13.13 -10.47 -3.14
C SER A 157 12.48 -10.17 -1.79
N ASP A 158 13.03 -10.76 -0.74
CA ASP A 158 12.63 -10.46 0.63
C ASP A 158 13.29 -9.16 1.07
N LEU A 159 12.48 -8.15 1.42
CA LEU A 159 12.95 -6.87 1.92
C LEU A 159 13.38 -6.93 3.40
N GLY A 160 13.35 -8.12 4.00
CA GLY A 160 13.75 -8.36 5.38
C GLY A 160 12.59 -8.19 6.36
N ARG A 161 12.93 -7.91 7.62
CA ARG A 161 11.95 -7.81 8.71
C ARG A 161 11.38 -6.38 8.82
N LEU A 162 10.71 -5.94 7.76
CA LEU A 162 9.98 -4.67 7.77
C LEU A 162 8.56 -4.91 8.30
N SER A 163 8.02 -3.94 9.04
CA SER A 163 6.62 -3.97 9.50
C SER A 163 5.77 -3.12 8.57
N ASP A 164 4.58 -3.57 8.20
CA ASP A 164 3.66 -2.66 7.51
C ASP A 164 3.24 -1.51 8.44
N MET A 165 2.97 -0.33 7.85
CA MET A 165 2.67 0.86 8.62
C MET A 165 1.39 0.71 9.47
N SER A 166 0.43 -0.09 9.02
CA SER A 166 -0.77 -0.37 9.82
C SER A 166 -0.42 -1.12 11.12
N GLN A 167 0.53 -2.06 11.09
CA GLN A 167 1.05 -2.73 12.29
C GLN A 167 1.81 -1.78 13.23
N VAL A 168 2.50 -0.77 12.69
CA VAL A 168 3.19 0.23 13.53
C VAL A 168 2.20 1.01 14.40
N PHE A 169 1.03 1.31 13.85
CA PHE A 169 -0.04 2.04 14.53
C PHE A 169 -1.14 1.12 15.08
N ILE A 170 -0.87 -0.19 15.26
CA ILE A 170 -1.88 -1.20 15.63
C ILE A 170 -2.67 -0.84 16.89
N HIS A 171 -2.05 -0.12 17.83
CA HIS A 171 -2.70 0.31 19.05
C HIS A 171 -3.90 1.20 18.79
N LEU A 172 -3.90 2.01 17.73
CA LEU A 172 -5.03 2.84 17.30
C LEU A 172 -6.16 2.02 16.64
N GLY A 173 -5.91 0.76 16.31
CA GLY A 173 -6.74 -0.04 15.43
C GLY A 173 -6.34 0.15 13.97
N GLY A 174 -7.32 0.18 13.08
CA GLY A 174 -7.08 0.47 11.65
C GLY A 174 -6.50 -0.71 10.86
N PHE A 175 -6.55 -1.92 11.41
CA PHE A 175 -6.11 -3.16 10.76
C PHE A 175 -7.27 -3.94 10.13
N THR A 176 -6.98 -4.71 9.08
CA THR A 176 -8.00 -5.51 8.38
C THR A 176 -8.46 -6.72 9.22
N PRO A 177 -9.79 -6.98 9.32
CA PRO A 177 -10.36 -8.16 9.96
C PRO A 177 -9.78 -9.46 9.39
N GLY A 178 -9.67 -10.51 10.22
CA GLY A 178 -9.18 -11.83 9.79
C GLY A 178 -7.66 -11.99 9.81
N SER A 179 -6.90 -10.90 9.98
CA SER A 179 -5.52 -10.97 10.46
C SER A 179 -5.54 -11.60 11.86
N SER A 180 -5.08 -12.85 11.99
CA SER A 180 -5.12 -13.61 13.26
C SER A 180 -4.72 -12.72 14.44
N SER A 181 -5.63 -12.47 15.40
CA SER A 181 -5.37 -11.58 16.54
C SER A 181 -4.24 -12.08 17.43
N ALA A 182 -3.88 -13.36 17.34
CA ALA A 182 -2.73 -13.95 18.01
C ALA A 182 -1.38 -13.52 17.37
N ALA A 183 -1.38 -13.08 16.11
CA ALA A 183 -0.21 -12.66 15.35
C ALA A 183 0.00 -11.13 15.36
N LEU A 184 -1.04 -10.33 15.60
CA LEU A 184 -0.95 -8.86 15.66
C LEU A 184 -0.46 -8.40 17.03
N LYS A 185 0.85 -8.55 17.28
CA LYS A 185 1.54 -7.81 18.35
C LYS A 185 2.21 -6.61 17.72
N ALA A 186 2.13 -5.46 18.39
CA ALA A 186 2.97 -4.33 18.03
C ALA A 186 4.43 -4.82 17.92
N PRO A 187 5.18 -4.39 16.88
CA PRO A 187 6.58 -4.75 16.75
C PRO A 187 7.30 -4.47 18.08
N THR A 188 8.11 -5.40 18.57
CA THR A 188 8.88 -5.20 19.82
C THR A 188 9.82 -3.99 19.76
N CYS A 189 10.12 -3.51 18.55
CA CYS A 189 10.90 -2.30 18.27
C CYS A 189 10.05 -1.08 17.92
N ALA A 190 8.71 -1.17 17.97
CA ALA A 190 7.86 -0.01 17.76
C ALA A 190 8.22 1.08 18.78
N PRO A 191 8.42 2.34 18.35
CA PRO A 191 8.67 3.45 19.26
C PRO A 191 7.59 3.52 20.34
N ARG A 192 7.89 4.21 21.43
CA ARG A 192 6.93 4.43 22.53
C ARG A 192 5.80 5.38 22.10
N LEU A 193 5.04 5.04 21.06
CA LEU A 193 4.00 5.87 20.46
C LEU A 193 2.91 6.25 21.48
N GLY A 194 2.73 5.46 22.54
CA GLY A 194 1.88 5.81 23.69
C GLY A 194 2.44 6.91 24.62
N CYS A 195 3.64 7.41 24.36
CA CYS A 195 4.33 8.47 25.11
C CYS A 195 4.69 9.62 24.17
N PRO A 196 5.00 10.83 24.68
CA PRO A 196 5.57 11.89 23.86
C PRO A 196 6.87 11.40 23.17
N LEU A 197 6.99 11.68 21.87
CA LEU A 197 8.20 11.40 21.11
C LEU A 197 9.23 12.52 21.28
N GLU A 198 10.51 12.16 21.24
CA GLU A 198 11.59 13.13 21.17
C GLU A 198 11.65 13.78 19.78
N ALA A 199 12.27 14.97 19.69
CA ALA A 199 12.35 15.71 18.42
C ALA A 199 13.03 14.91 17.30
N LEU A 200 14.03 14.08 17.62
CA LEU A 200 14.69 13.21 16.65
C LEU A 200 13.75 12.12 16.12
N GLU A 201 12.93 11.52 16.99
CA GLU A 201 11.96 10.51 16.58
C GLU A 201 10.88 11.11 15.67
N ILE A 202 10.39 12.32 16.00
CA ILE A 202 9.45 13.08 15.16
C ILE A 202 10.08 13.37 13.80
N GLN A 203 11.34 13.79 13.77
CA GLN A 203 12.06 14.06 12.52
C GLN A 203 12.18 12.79 11.67
N SER A 204 12.46 11.61 12.24
CA SER A 204 12.52 10.36 11.47
C SER A 204 11.18 9.98 10.83
N TYR A 205 10.06 10.25 11.51
CA TYR A 205 8.73 10.10 10.91
C TYR A 205 8.48 11.12 9.79
N ARG A 206 8.97 12.35 9.93
CA ARG A 206 8.95 13.35 8.86
C ARG A 206 9.78 12.91 7.66
N ASP A 207 11.01 12.43 7.88
CA ASP A 207 11.89 11.91 6.83
C ASP A 207 11.25 10.73 6.08
N THR A 208 10.49 9.89 6.79
CA THR A 208 9.68 8.82 6.17
C THR A 208 8.62 9.40 5.24
N GLY A 209 7.88 10.40 5.71
CA GLY A 209 6.95 11.16 4.89
C GLY A 209 7.63 11.73 3.65
N GLU A 210 8.78 12.39 3.82
CA GLU A 210 9.54 12.99 2.72
C GLU A 210 9.98 11.93 1.68
N LYS A 211 10.51 10.77 2.10
CA LYS A 211 10.88 9.68 1.18
C LYS A 211 9.68 9.22 0.34
N LEU A 212 8.52 9.03 0.97
CA LEU A 212 7.29 8.63 0.29
C LEU A 212 6.79 9.73 -0.66
N GLY A 213 6.73 10.99 -0.20
CA GLY A 213 6.31 12.12 -1.04
C GLY A 213 7.22 12.30 -2.26
N SER A 214 8.54 12.13 -2.06
CA SER A 214 9.58 12.13 -3.09
C SER A 214 9.37 11.01 -4.12
N PHE A 215 9.06 9.80 -3.64
CA PHE A 215 8.79 8.62 -4.47
C PHE A 215 7.53 8.80 -5.32
N PHE A 216 6.38 9.08 -4.69
CA PHE A 216 5.11 9.22 -5.41
C PHE A 216 5.09 10.43 -6.33
N ALA A 217 5.78 11.52 -6.00
CA ALA A 217 5.85 12.66 -6.92
C ALA A 217 6.54 12.30 -8.24
N ARG A 218 7.61 11.50 -8.19
CA ARG A 218 8.28 10.98 -9.39
C ARG A 218 7.46 9.93 -10.11
N LEU A 219 6.81 9.04 -9.36
CA LEU A 219 5.95 7.99 -9.93
C LEU A 219 4.81 8.62 -10.76
N HIS A 220 4.21 9.67 -10.21
CA HIS A 220 3.08 10.39 -10.82
C HIS A 220 3.50 11.45 -11.86
N ASP A 221 4.80 11.63 -12.10
CA ASP A 221 5.30 12.61 -13.05
C ASP A 221 4.87 12.25 -14.49
N PRO A 222 4.44 13.23 -15.32
CA PRO A 222 4.12 12.97 -16.72
C PRO A 222 5.25 12.36 -17.54
N GLY A 223 6.51 12.68 -17.22
CA GLY A 223 7.68 12.08 -17.85
C GLY A 223 7.79 10.60 -17.55
N THR A 224 7.53 10.22 -16.30
CA THR A 224 7.45 8.81 -15.89
C THR A 224 6.34 8.06 -16.62
N HIS A 225 5.14 8.64 -16.69
CA HIS A 225 4.03 8.05 -17.43
C HIS A 225 4.37 7.85 -18.92
N ARG A 226 4.92 8.88 -19.58
CA ARG A 226 5.38 8.77 -20.98
C ARG A 226 6.43 7.69 -21.17
N ALA A 227 7.43 7.60 -20.28
CA ALA A 227 8.45 6.57 -20.35
C ALA A 227 7.86 5.15 -20.29
N ILE A 228 6.79 4.93 -19.53
CA ILE A 228 6.13 3.61 -19.49
C ILE A 228 5.31 3.36 -20.75
N THR A 229 4.57 4.35 -21.23
CA THR A 229 3.65 4.17 -22.37
C THR A 229 4.33 4.20 -23.74
N GLU A 230 5.43 4.95 -23.88
CA GLU A 230 6.13 5.14 -25.16
C GLU A 230 7.25 4.10 -25.36
N THR A 231 7.95 3.72 -24.30
CA THR A 231 9.10 2.80 -24.40
C THR A 231 8.68 1.33 -24.43
N GLY A 232 7.47 1.01 -23.95
CA GLY A 232 6.89 -0.33 -23.94
C GLY A 232 7.62 -1.33 -23.02
N LEU A 233 6.90 -2.35 -22.54
CA LEU A 233 7.52 -3.45 -21.81
C LEU A 233 8.03 -4.50 -22.81
N LEU A 234 9.34 -4.76 -22.86
CA LEU A 234 9.89 -5.83 -23.68
C LEU A 234 9.27 -7.18 -23.26
N PRO A 235 8.82 -8.02 -24.22
CA PRO A 235 8.30 -9.34 -23.91
C PRO A 235 9.38 -10.19 -23.23
N SER A 236 8.99 -10.97 -22.22
CA SER A 236 9.92 -11.91 -21.59
C SER A 236 10.34 -12.96 -22.62
N GLN A 237 11.65 -13.11 -22.86
CA GLN A 237 12.21 -14.10 -23.79
C GLN A 237 11.99 -15.57 -23.37
N ASP A 238 11.26 -15.84 -22.28
CA ASP A 238 11.11 -17.17 -21.68
C ASP A 238 9.84 -17.94 -22.12
N VAL A 239 9.16 -17.52 -23.20
CA VAL A 239 7.98 -18.24 -23.70
C VAL A 239 8.17 -18.59 -25.17
N GLY A 240 8.52 -19.85 -25.43
CA GLY A 240 8.50 -20.47 -26.76
C GLY A 240 7.08 -20.68 -27.30
N ARG A 241 6.32 -19.60 -27.46
CA ARG A 241 5.05 -19.59 -28.18
C ARG A 241 4.92 -18.31 -28.99
N ASP A 242 4.79 -18.51 -30.30
CA ASP A 242 4.39 -17.50 -31.27
C ASP A 242 3.01 -16.93 -30.88
N ASP A 243 2.99 -15.79 -30.20
CA ASP A 243 1.81 -14.93 -30.15
C ASP A 243 2.21 -13.54 -30.65
N PRO A 244 1.96 -13.22 -31.93
CA PRO A 244 2.21 -11.91 -32.46
C PRO A 244 1.01 -11.03 -32.09
N VAL A 245 1.25 -9.98 -31.30
CA VAL A 245 0.40 -8.79 -31.01
C VAL A 245 0.23 -8.57 -29.49
N ALA A 246 1.16 -7.81 -28.90
CA ALA A 246 0.94 -6.71 -27.93
C ALA A 246 2.22 -6.39 -27.13
N ALA A 247 3.35 -6.15 -27.79
CA ALA A 247 4.66 -6.03 -27.14
C ALA A 247 4.98 -4.65 -26.50
N HIS A 248 4.01 -3.73 -26.34
CA HIS A 248 4.32 -2.35 -25.92
C HIS A 248 3.34 -1.69 -24.94
N VAL A 249 2.34 -2.41 -24.43
CA VAL A 249 1.32 -1.80 -23.56
C VAL A 249 1.40 -2.41 -22.16
N PHE A 250 1.45 -1.56 -21.13
CA PHE A 250 1.33 -2.02 -19.74
C PHE A 250 0.03 -2.81 -19.59
N PRO A 251 0.04 -4.02 -19.00
CA PRO A 251 -1.14 -4.86 -18.97
C PRO A 251 -2.27 -4.16 -18.22
N SER A 252 -3.51 -4.39 -18.66
CA SER A 252 -4.69 -3.82 -18.03
C SER A 252 -5.69 -4.92 -17.74
N LEU A 253 -6.40 -4.79 -16.62
CA LEU A 253 -7.41 -5.75 -16.19
C LEU A 253 -8.70 -4.97 -15.84
N PRO A 254 -9.54 -4.65 -16.84
CA PRO A 254 -10.74 -3.83 -16.65
C PRO A 254 -11.69 -4.36 -15.57
N GLU A 255 -11.66 -5.66 -15.31
CA GLU A 255 -12.42 -6.33 -14.26
C GLU A 255 -12.05 -5.82 -12.87
N LEU A 256 -10.80 -5.37 -12.64
CA LEU A 256 -10.41 -4.76 -11.35
C LEU A 256 -11.19 -3.48 -11.08
N LYS A 257 -11.43 -2.63 -12.10
CA LYS A 257 -12.25 -1.43 -11.93
C LYS A 257 -13.68 -1.79 -11.53
N SER A 258 -14.25 -2.82 -12.16
CA SER A 258 -15.59 -3.32 -11.85
C SER A 258 -15.66 -3.92 -10.44
N PHE A 259 -14.61 -4.63 -10.04
CA PHE A 259 -14.47 -5.19 -8.70
C PHE A 259 -14.42 -4.08 -7.63
N VAL A 260 -13.57 -3.07 -7.81
CA VAL A 260 -13.50 -1.91 -6.90
C VAL A 260 -14.83 -1.16 -6.87
N HIS A 261 -15.50 -0.96 -8.02
CA HIS A 261 -16.83 -0.34 -8.04
C HIS A 261 -17.82 -1.11 -7.15
N HIS A 262 -17.87 -2.42 -7.27
CA HIS A 262 -18.83 -3.26 -6.56
C HIS A 262 -18.54 -3.37 -5.06
N HIS A 263 -17.27 -3.49 -4.68
CA HIS A 263 -16.87 -3.77 -3.30
C HIS A 263 -16.43 -2.54 -2.51
N ALA A 264 -15.98 -1.48 -3.19
CA ALA A 264 -15.52 -0.24 -2.56
C ALA A 264 -16.53 0.90 -2.67
N ILE A 265 -17.11 1.10 -3.85
CA ILE A 265 -17.92 2.30 -4.12
C ILE A 265 -19.39 2.08 -3.78
N LYS A 266 -20.02 1.02 -4.31
CA LYS A 266 -21.45 0.76 -4.08
C LYS A 266 -21.86 0.63 -2.61
N PRO A 267 -21.06 0.01 -1.72
CA PRO A 267 -21.43 -0.09 -0.30
C PRO A 267 -21.52 1.26 0.40
N LEU A 268 -20.87 2.31 -0.12
CA LEU A 268 -20.81 3.63 0.50
C LEU A 268 -22.20 4.20 0.81
N LEU A 269 -23.17 4.07 -0.10
CA LEU A 269 -24.55 4.53 0.16
C LEU A 269 -25.15 3.86 1.40
N SER A 270 -25.03 2.53 1.48
CA SER A 270 -25.53 1.77 2.64
C SER A 270 -24.80 2.08 3.94
N GLN A 271 -23.54 2.52 3.85
CA GLN A 271 -22.74 2.95 5.00
C GLN A 271 -23.18 4.35 5.48
N LEU A 272 -23.40 5.28 4.56
CA LEU A 272 -23.89 6.64 4.85
C LEU A 272 -25.23 6.63 5.57
N LEU A 273 -26.17 5.80 5.09
CA LEU A 273 -27.52 5.66 5.66
C LEU A 273 -27.53 5.09 7.11
N LYS A 274 -26.40 4.62 7.63
CA LYS A 274 -26.27 4.20 9.05
C LYS A 274 -26.14 5.36 10.03
N PHE A 275 -26.02 6.60 9.56
CA PHE A 275 -25.80 7.79 10.39
C PHE A 275 -26.85 8.88 10.17
N PRO A 276 -28.14 8.62 10.43
CA PRO A 276 -29.21 9.60 10.24
C PRO A 276 -29.03 10.86 11.11
N SER A 277 -28.18 10.81 12.15
CA SER A 277 -27.82 11.98 12.96
C SER A 277 -26.81 12.93 12.31
N LEU A 278 -26.08 12.47 11.27
CA LEU A 278 -25.04 13.26 10.59
C LEU A 278 -25.52 13.82 9.25
N LEU A 279 -26.41 13.11 8.57
CA LEU A 279 -26.98 13.48 7.28
C LEU A 279 -28.33 12.81 7.05
N ASP A 280 -29.17 13.42 6.21
CA ASP A 280 -30.42 12.82 5.75
C ASP A 280 -30.23 11.97 4.48
N ASP A 281 -31.28 11.22 4.11
CA ASP A 281 -31.28 10.31 2.95
C ASP A 281 -31.00 11.05 1.63
N ALA A 282 -31.46 12.30 1.50
CA ALA A 282 -31.31 13.09 0.28
C ALA A 282 -29.84 13.54 0.12
N GLU A 283 -29.22 14.02 1.19
CA GLU A 283 -27.80 14.35 1.21
C GLU A 283 -26.95 13.09 0.95
N ALA A 284 -27.25 11.96 1.59
CA ALA A 284 -26.54 10.70 1.37
C ALA A 284 -26.56 10.27 -0.11
N ALA A 285 -27.72 10.39 -0.76
CA ALA A 285 -27.86 10.08 -2.18
C ALA A 285 -27.04 11.02 -3.08
N VAL A 286 -27.03 12.32 -2.79
CA VAL A 286 -26.24 13.31 -3.55
C VAL A 286 -24.73 13.04 -3.42
N LEU A 287 -24.25 12.82 -2.20
CA LEU A 287 -22.83 12.56 -1.95
C LEU A 287 -22.38 11.23 -2.59
N PHE A 288 -23.19 10.18 -2.47
CA PHE A 288 -22.91 8.91 -3.13
C PHE A 288 -22.87 9.06 -4.66
N ALA A 289 -23.85 9.74 -5.26
CA ALA A 289 -23.90 9.95 -6.70
C ALA A 289 -22.66 10.72 -7.21
N ALA A 290 -22.17 11.70 -6.45
CA ALA A 290 -20.95 12.42 -6.78
C ALA A 290 -19.70 11.52 -6.76
N VAL A 291 -19.55 10.69 -5.72
CA VAL A 291 -18.45 9.72 -5.62
C VAL A 291 -18.51 8.70 -6.77
N GLU A 292 -19.69 8.12 -7.03
CA GLU A 292 -19.87 7.12 -8.07
C GLU A 292 -19.60 7.69 -9.47
N ALA A 293 -20.10 8.90 -9.75
CA ALA A 293 -19.84 9.59 -11.00
C ALA A 293 -18.35 9.88 -11.20
N ASP A 294 -17.65 10.36 -10.16
CA ASP A 294 -16.21 10.61 -10.24
C ASP A 294 -15.40 9.30 -10.40
N PHE A 295 -15.83 8.19 -9.79
CA PHE A 295 -15.17 6.89 -9.99
C PHE A 295 -15.36 6.34 -11.42
N LEU A 296 -16.59 6.44 -11.94
CA LEU A 296 -16.93 5.86 -13.24
C LEU A 296 -16.42 6.68 -14.41
N ARG A 297 -16.17 7.99 -14.25
CA ARG A 297 -15.67 8.83 -15.34
C ARG A 297 -14.34 8.32 -15.92
N THR A 298 -14.14 8.58 -17.20
CA THR A 298 -12.85 8.39 -17.86
C THR A 298 -11.81 9.33 -17.26
N CYS A 299 -10.62 8.82 -16.94
CA CYS A 299 -9.50 9.64 -16.52
C CYS A 299 -8.94 10.38 -17.76
N PRO A 300 -9.03 11.72 -17.83
CA PRO A 300 -8.56 12.45 -18.99
C PRO A 300 -7.02 12.43 -19.05
N PRO A 301 -6.40 12.51 -20.24
CA PRO A 301 -4.96 12.30 -20.42
C PRO A 301 -4.06 13.16 -19.51
N GLU A 302 -4.48 14.38 -19.18
CA GLU A 302 -3.73 15.29 -18.30
C GLU A 302 -3.69 14.84 -16.82
N GLU A 303 -4.67 14.03 -16.39
CA GLU A 303 -4.74 13.44 -15.05
C GLU A 303 -4.05 12.08 -14.96
N GLN A 304 -3.87 11.40 -16.09
CA GLN A 304 -3.29 10.06 -16.13
C GLN A 304 -1.84 10.05 -15.64
N CYS A 305 -1.53 9.08 -14.80
CA CYS A 305 -0.18 8.74 -14.40
C CYS A 305 -0.06 7.25 -14.08
N PHE A 306 1.17 6.76 -13.97
CA PHE A 306 1.42 5.44 -13.41
C PHE A 306 1.20 5.48 -11.90
N VAL A 307 0.44 4.51 -11.38
CA VAL A 307 0.03 4.47 -9.98
C VAL A 307 0.29 3.10 -9.37
N LEU A 308 0.35 3.07 -8.05
CA LEU A 308 0.24 1.83 -7.26
C LEU A 308 -1.19 1.28 -7.34
N GLY A 309 -2.20 2.14 -7.29
CA GLY A 309 -3.61 1.81 -7.52
C GLY A 309 -4.39 1.32 -6.30
N ASP A 310 -3.70 0.81 -5.27
CA ASP A 310 -4.24 0.54 -3.94
C ASP A 310 -3.25 1.03 -2.88
N CYS A 311 -3.17 2.37 -2.74
CA CYS A 311 -2.16 3.04 -1.92
C CYS A 311 -2.65 3.22 -0.48
N TRP A 312 -2.58 2.15 0.29
CA TRP A 312 -2.96 2.13 1.70
C TRP A 312 -1.76 1.89 2.62
N THR A 313 -1.95 2.13 3.93
CA THR A 313 -0.90 1.93 4.95
C THR A 313 -0.38 0.50 5.07
N GLY A 314 -1.10 -0.50 4.55
CA GLY A 314 -0.59 -1.89 4.48
C GLY A 314 0.41 -2.13 3.35
N ALA A 315 0.35 -1.32 2.29
CA ALA A 315 1.27 -1.38 1.15
C ALA A 315 2.62 -0.66 1.43
N VAL A 316 2.77 -0.03 2.59
CA VAL A 316 3.99 0.67 3.01
C VAL A 316 4.64 -0.07 4.17
N LEU A 317 5.89 -0.50 3.98
CA LEU A 317 6.69 -1.15 5.03
C LEU A 317 7.74 -0.21 5.60
N LEU A 318 7.98 -0.30 6.91
CA LEU A 318 8.94 0.52 7.65
C LEU A 318 10.00 -0.35 8.33
N ASP A 319 11.28 0.05 8.19
CA ASP A 319 12.39 -0.48 9.00
C ASP A 319 12.42 0.26 10.33
N LEU A 320 11.83 -0.34 11.36
CA LEU A 320 11.82 0.19 12.71
C LEU A 320 13.06 -0.27 13.47
N ARG A 321 14.05 0.63 13.61
CA ARG A 321 15.21 0.40 14.48
C ARG A 321 14.99 1.04 15.85
N PRO A 322 15.33 0.35 16.95
CA PRO A 322 15.15 0.90 18.30
C PRO A 322 15.84 2.26 18.46
N GLY A 323 15.10 3.24 19.00
CA GLY A 323 15.64 4.52 19.46
C GLY A 323 15.93 5.59 18.40
N ILE A 324 15.70 5.31 17.10
CA ILE A 324 15.94 6.28 16.02
C ILE A 324 14.69 6.51 15.17
N GLY A 325 13.64 5.69 15.30
CA GLY A 325 12.46 5.75 14.42
C GLY A 325 12.67 5.00 13.09
N PRO A 326 11.79 5.19 12.09
CA PRO A 326 11.89 4.50 10.81
C PRO A 326 13.13 4.94 10.00
N VAL A 327 13.97 3.97 9.62
CA VAL A 327 15.24 4.22 8.89
C VAL A 327 15.10 3.92 7.39
N GLY A 328 14.27 2.94 7.05
CA GLY A 328 14.00 2.47 5.69
C GLY A 328 12.50 2.44 5.40
N VAL A 329 12.16 2.65 4.14
CA VAL A 329 10.78 2.68 3.66
C VAL A 329 10.69 1.80 2.42
N ALA A 330 9.65 0.98 2.33
CA ALA A 330 9.37 0.18 1.14
C ALA A 330 7.91 0.28 0.70
N VAL A 331 7.67 0.07 -0.59
CA VAL A 331 6.33 0.00 -1.20
C VAL A 331 6.13 -1.35 -1.88
N ILE A 332 5.02 -2.02 -1.55
CA ILE A 332 4.67 -3.38 -2.01
C ILE A 332 3.26 -3.41 -2.63
N ASP A 333 2.81 -4.60 -3.04
CA ASP A 333 1.44 -4.88 -3.51
C ASP A 333 1.02 -4.11 -4.78
N TRP A 334 1.84 -4.21 -5.82
CA TRP A 334 1.66 -3.51 -7.10
C TRP A 334 0.57 -4.13 -8.02
N GLU A 335 -0.36 -4.92 -7.49
CA GLU A 335 -1.33 -5.69 -8.29
C GLU A 335 -2.49 -4.86 -8.87
N PHE A 336 -2.69 -3.63 -8.38
CA PHE A 336 -3.65 -2.66 -8.91
C PHE A 336 -3.02 -1.60 -9.81
N SER A 337 -1.72 -1.71 -10.09
CA SER A 337 -0.98 -0.72 -10.88
C SER A 337 -1.57 -0.58 -12.27
N ASN A 338 -1.59 0.64 -12.79
CA ASN A 338 -2.04 0.93 -14.14
C ASN A 338 -1.52 2.31 -14.60
N THR A 339 -1.59 2.56 -15.91
CA THR A 339 -1.17 3.85 -16.51
C THR A 339 -2.31 4.85 -16.64
N THR A 340 -3.56 4.41 -16.47
CA THR A 340 -4.75 5.28 -16.54
C THR A 340 -5.18 5.80 -15.16
N GLY A 341 -4.26 5.73 -14.19
CA GLY A 341 -4.49 6.03 -12.79
C GLY A 341 -4.52 7.51 -12.50
N ARG A 342 -4.67 7.84 -11.22
CA ARG A 342 -4.75 9.20 -10.70
C ARG A 342 -3.71 9.40 -9.58
N GLY A 343 -2.93 10.47 -9.68
CA GLY A 343 -1.89 10.77 -8.70
C GLY A 343 -2.46 11.36 -7.41
N VAL A 344 -2.62 12.68 -7.36
CA VAL A 344 -3.09 13.37 -6.13
C VAL A 344 -4.53 12.98 -5.75
N ASN A 345 -5.38 12.74 -6.75
CA ASN A 345 -6.78 12.33 -6.61
C ASN A 345 -7.00 10.81 -6.75
N GLY A 346 -5.95 10.01 -6.56
CA GLY A 346 -6.00 8.56 -6.42
C GLY A 346 -5.07 8.14 -5.28
N ASP A 347 -3.86 7.67 -5.61
CA ASP A 347 -2.88 7.15 -4.65
C ASP A 347 -2.66 8.06 -3.43
N VAL A 348 -2.42 9.36 -3.65
CA VAL A 348 -2.15 10.31 -2.54
C VAL A 348 -3.39 10.50 -1.67
N SER A 349 -4.56 10.66 -2.29
CA SER A 349 -5.82 10.83 -1.57
C SER A 349 -6.14 9.61 -0.71
N GLN A 350 -5.91 8.40 -1.22
CA GLN A 350 -6.11 7.14 -0.51
C GLN A 350 -5.11 6.99 0.64
N PHE A 351 -3.81 7.22 0.40
CA PHE A 351 -2.79 7.10 1.44
C PHE A 351 -3.03 8.08 2.59
N LEU A 352 -3.31 9.34 2.26
CA LEU A 352 -3.62 10.35 3.26
C LEU A 352 -4.94 10.07 3.99
N ALA A 353 -5.92 9.41 3.35
CA ALA A 353 -7.17 9.02 4.03
C ALA A 353 -6.90 8.00 5.14
N HIS A 354 -6.00 7.05 4.89
CA HIS A 354 -5.59 6.09 5.92
C HIS A 354 -4.89 6.76 7.10
N LEU A 355 -3.97 7.70 6.82
CA LEU A 355 -3.31 8.48 7.88
C LEU A 355 -4.31 9.38 8.62
N GLU A 356 -5.31 9.92 7.92
CA GLU A 356 -6.39 10.70 8.52
C GLU A 356 -7.22 9.84 9.49
N CYS A 357 -7.54 8.60 9.12
CA CYS A 357 -8.24 7.68 10.00
C CYS A 357 -7.44 7.40 11.28
N LEU A 358 -6.12 7.21 11.17
CA LEU A 358 -5.23 7.04 12.32
C LEU A 358 -5.21 8.30 13.20
N ARG A 359 -5.17 9.49 12.59
CA ARG A 359 -5.23 10.79 13.28
C ARG A 359 -6.54 10.96 14.05
N VAL A 360 -7.69 10.68 13.43
CA VAL A 360 -9.01 10.70 14.10
C VAL A 360 -9.07 9.69 15.24
N ALA A 361 -8.54 8.47 15.04
CA ALA A 361 -8.49 7.44 16.07
C ALA A 361 -7.63 7.86 17.27
N ALA A 362 -6.47 8.49 17.03
CA ALA A 362 -5.62 9.03 18.08
C ALA A 362 -6.32 10.15 18.86
N LEU A 363 -6.96 11.11 18.16
CA LEU A 363 -7.67 12.24 18.77
C LEU A 363 -8.93 11.86 19.55
N THR A 364 -9.50 10.69 19.27
CA THR A 364 -10.67 10.17 19.99
C THR A 364 -10.29 9.59 21.37
N ARG A 365 -9.00 9.35 21.63
CA ARG A 365 -8.50 8.85 22.91
C ARG A 365 -8.19 9.99 23.87
N LYS A 366 -8.11 9.69 25.17
CA LYS A 366 -7.74 10.68 26.19
C LYS A 366 -6.29 11.19 25.96
N VAL A 367 -6.13 12.51 26.00
CA VAL A 367 -4.95 13.30 25.58
C VAL A 367 -3.60 12.78 26.12
N GLN A 368 -3.55 12.22 27.32
CA GLN A 368 -2.29 11.83 27.97
C GLN A 368 -1.61 10.57 27.38
N LEU A 369 -2.29 9.77 26.55
CA LEU A 369 -1.79 8.47 26.07
C LEU A 369 -1.49 8.40 24.56
N VAL A 370 -1.62 9.52 23.82
CA VAL A 370 -1.56 9.52 22.35
C VAL A 370 -0.61 10.54 21.73
N GLY A 371 0.15 11.28 22.56
CA GLY A 371 1.07 12.32 22.08
C GLY A 371 2.01 11.81 20.98
N GLY A 372 2.63 10.64 21.18
CA GLY A 372 3.56 10.09 20.20
C GLY A 372 2.93 9.58 18.92
N HIS A 373 1.77 8.91 19.00
CA HIS A 373 1.00 8.49 17.82
C HIS A 373 0.66 9.69 16.94
N LEU A 374 0.11 10.75 17.54
CA LEU A 374 -0.28 11.94 16.80
C LEU A 374 0.94 12.66 16.20
N SER A 375 2.02 12.80 16.97
CA SER A 375 3.28 13.39 16.46
C SER A 375 3.88 12.59 15.31
N ALA A 376 3.87 11.25 15.38
CA ALA A 376 4.38 10.39 14.31
C ALA A 376 3.53 10.50 13.03
N VAL A 377 2.21 10.40 13.14
CA VAL A 377 1.30 10.53 11.99
C VAL A 377 1.42 11.91 11.37
N ASN A 378 1.42 12.98 12.19
CA ASN A 378 1.59 14.34 11.70
C ASN A 378 2.95 14.54 11.01
N GLY A 379 4.04 13.99 11.57
CA GLY A 379 5.36 14.03 10.95
C GLY A 379 5.34 13.41 9.55
N ILE A 380 4.77 12.19 9.42
CA ILE A 380 4.64 11.51 8.11
C ILE A 380 3.82 12.37 7.14
N VAL A 381 2.65 12.87 7.56
CA VAL A 381 1.78 13.67 6.69
C VAL A 381 2.47 14.96 6.24
N GLU A 382 3.12 15.67 7.16
CA GLU A 382 3.84 16.91 6.86
C GLU A 382 4.97 16.69 5.86
N GLY A 383 5.86 15.73 6.14
CA GLY A 383 6.97 15.39 5.24
C GLY A 383 6.49 14.94 3.87
N PHE A 384 5.43 14.12 3.82
CA PHE A 384 4.82 13.65 2.58
C PHE A 384 4.28 14.81 1.74
N VAL A 385 3.38 15.60 2.34
CA VAL A 385 2.69 16.70 1.65
C VAL A 385 3.70 17.74 1.17
N GLN A 386 4.63 18.16 2.03
CA GLN A 386 5.67 19.12 1.68
C GLN A 386 6.52 18.61 0.51
N LYS A 387 7.04 17.38 0.61
CA LYS A 387 7.94 16.86 -0.42
C LYS A 387 7.21 16.60 -1.73
N TYR A 388 6.00 16.03 -1.69
CA TYR A 388 5.21 15.80 -2.89
C TYR A 388 4.88 17.12 -3.60
N ARG A 389 4.39 18.13 -2.86
CA ARG A 389 4.02 19.44 -3.41
C ARG A 389 5.20 20.18 -4.03
N THR A 390 6.36 20.18 -3.37
CA THR A 390 7.56 20.87 -3.88
C THR A 390 8.13 20.23 -5.15
N MET A 391 7.89 18.94 -5.36
CA MET A 391 8.35 18.22 -6.54
C MET A 391 7.34 18.21 -7.69
N GLN A 392 6.05 18.39 -7.40
CA GLN A 392 5.03 18.46 -8.43
C GLN A 392 5.08 19.80 -9.16
N THR A 393 5.22 19.73 -10.49
CA THR A 393 5.16 20.89 -11.38
C THR A 393 3.73 21.18 -11.85
N LYS A 394 2.80 20.22 -11.67
CA LYS A 394 1.40 20.37 -12.04
C LYS A 394 0.68 21.31 -11.09
N ARG A 395 -0.07 22.26 -11.66
CA ARG A 395 -1.13 22.97 -10.92
C ARG A 395 -2.35 22.07 -10.88
N PHE A 396 -2.98 22.00 -9.70
CA PHE A 396 -4.23 21.30 -9.54
C PHE A 396 -5.38 22.29 -9.65
N ASP A 397 -6.32 22.00 -10.55
CA ASP A 397 -7.54 22.79 -10.71
C ASP A 397 -8.66 22.29 -9.79
N ASP A 398 -9.80 22.98 -9.83
CA ASP A 398 -10.97 22.65 -9.03
C ASP A 398 -11.49 21.24 -9.29
N ARG A 399 -11.34 20.72 -10.52
CA ARG A 399 -11.78 19.36 -10.88
C ARG A 399 -10.94 18.31 -10.15
N ILE A 400 -9.62 18.46 -10.17
CA ILE A 400 -8.70 17.57 -9.46
C ILE A 400 -8.91 17.69 -7.95
N MET A 401 -9.09 18.89 -7.41
CA MET A 401 -9.39 19.10 -5.99
C MET A 401 -10.66 18.36 -5.57
N ARG A 402 -11.76 18.54 -6.29
CA ARG A 402 -13.04 17.86 -6.00
C ARG A 402 -12.89 16.34 -6.08
N SER A 403 -12.23 15.83 -7.12
CA SER A 403 -11.97 14.39 -7.28
C SER A 403 -11.12 13.84 -6.12
N ALA A 404 -10.10 14.58 -5.67
CA ALA A 404 -9.28 14.19 -4.53
C ALA A 404 -10.08 14.14 -3.23
N TYR A 405 -10.96 15.13 -2.98
CA TYR A 405 -11.83 15.14 -1.81
C TYR A 405 -12.89 14.03 -1.84
N LEU A 406 -13.47 13.72 -3.01
CA LEU A 406 -14.40 12.60 -3.16
C LEU A 406 -13.72 11.26 -2.84
N SER A 407 -12.56 11.01 -3.45
CA SER A 407 -11.77 9.80 -3.21
C SER A 407 -11.36 9.67 -1.75
N HIS A 408 -10.81 10.74 -1.16
CA HIS A 408 -10.37 10.75 0.24
C HIS A 408 -11.52 10.55 1.23
N GLY A 409 -12.64 11.27 1.05
CA GLY A 409 -13.81 11.14 1.92
C GLY A 409 -14.44 9.76 1.85
N ALA A 410 -14.57 9.20 0.64
CA ALA A 410 -15.08 7.85 0.44
C ALA A 410 -14.16 6.80 1.10
N GLU A 411 -12.85 6.94 0.97
CA GLU A 411 -11.88 6.03 1.56
C GLU A 411 -11.91 6.05 3.10
N ILE A 412 -12.04 7.25 3.72
CA ILE A 412 -12.20 7.35 5.18
C ILE A 412 -13.45 6.61 5.66
N ILE A 413 -14.58 6.81 4.98
CA ILE A 413 -15.86 6.17 5.35
C ILE A 413 -15.74 4.64 5.19
N ASN A 414 -15.20 4.18 4.07
CA ASN A 414 -14.95 2.76 3.83
C ASN A 414 -14.03 2.16 4.90
N CYS A 415 -12.92 2.83 5.21
CA CYS A 415 -12.00 2.44 6.27
C CYS A 415 -12.69 2.33 7.64
N ALA A 416 -13.69 3.16 7.93
CA ALA A 416 -14.47 3.07 9.16
C ALA A 416 -15.17 1.70 9.31
N PHE A 417 -15.49 1.02 8.20
CA PHE A 417 -16.16 -0.27 8.18
C PHE A 417 -15.27 -1.46 7.84
N TRP A 418 -14.24 -1.27 7.01
CA TRP A 418 -13.35 -2.36 6.60
C TRP A 418 -12.25 -2.67 7.59
N LYS A 419 -11.99 -1.76 8.51
CA LYS A 419 -10.93 -1.92 9.52
C LYS A 419 -11.53 -2.14 10.89
N THR A 420 -10.79 -2.89 11.70
CA THR A 420 -11.09 -3.04 13.11
C THR A 420 -10.51 -1.85 13.87
N TRP A 421 -11.37 -1.09 14.51
CA TRP A 421 -11.00 0.10 15.27
C TRP A 421 -11.11 -0.16 16.77
N VAL A 422 -10.17 0.37 17.55
CA VAL A 422 -10.17 0.26 19.01
C VAL A 422 -10.73 1.56 19.59
N CYS A 423 -11.99 1.51 20.02
CA CYS A 423 -12.66 2.62 20.70
C CYS A 423 -12.48 2.50 22.21
N GLU A 424 -11.77 3.44 22.81
CA GLU A 424 -11.48 3.50 24.26
C GLU A 424 -12.37 4.53 24.99
N ASP A 425 -13.36 5.08 24.31
CA ASP A 425 -14.27 6.05 24.90
C ASP A 425 -15.24 5.34 25.85
N LEU A 426 -15.08 5.58 27.15
CA LEU A 426 -15.92 5.01 28.22
C LEU A 426 -17.38 5.49 28.14
N GLN A 427 -17.66 6.57 27.41
CA GLN A 427 -19.01 7.08 27.16
C GLN A 427 -19.62 6.47 25.89
N CYS A 428 -18.85 5.68 25.12
CA CYS A 428 -19.36 5.01 23.92
C CYS A 428 -20.29 3.85 24.31
N VAL A 429 -21.59 4.13 24.37
CA VAL A 429 -22.64 3.16 24.69
C VAL A 429 -22.59 1.91 23.80
N PHE A 430 -22.16 2.05 22.54
CA PHE A 430 -21.99 0.92 21.64
C PHE A 430 -20.87 -0.04 22.09
N CYS A 431 -19.75 0.50 22.57
CA CYS A 431 -18.56 -0.29 22.93
C CYS A 431 -18.53 -0.75 24.39
N THR A 432 -19.23 -0.06 25.30
CA THR A 432 -19.22 -0.38 26.74
C THR A 432 -20.37 -1.29 27.19
N ARG A 433 -21.28 -1.67 26.29
CA ARG A 433 -22.41 -2.54 26.61
C ARG A 433 -21.98 -3.97 26.95
N GLU A 434 -22.58 -4.51 28.01
CA GLU A 434 -22.45 -5.93 28.36
C GLU A 434 -23.04 -6.82 27.26
N ALA A 435 -22.38 -7.94 27.01
CA ALA A 435 -22.80 -8.93 26.02
C ALA A 435 -24.21 -9.44 26.33
N GLY A 436 -25.20 -9.04 25.52
CA GLY A 436 -26.61 -9.48 25.66
C GLY A 436 -27.66 -8.37 25.58
N SER A 437 -27.27 -7.09 25.62
CA SER A 437 -28.21 -5.98 25.39
C SER A 437 -28.41 -5.72 23.88
N VAL A 438 -29.67 -5.66 23.43
CA VAL A 438 -30.00 -5.31 22.04
C VAL A 438 -29.76 -3.81 21.86
N PRO A 439 -28.91 -3.39 20.92
CA PRO A 439 -28.72 -1.98 20.68
C PRO A 439 -29.98 -1.33 20.12
N GLU A 440 -30.27 -0.11 20.56
CA GLU A 440 -31.19 0.73 19.77
C GLU A 440 -30.64 0.84 18.34
N PRO A 441 -31.49 0.75 17.31
CA PRO A 441 -31.06 0.66 15.91
C PRO A 441 -30.12 1.78 15.44
N GLU A 442 -30.12 2.92 16.15
CA GLU A 442 -29.46 4.16 15.75
C GLU A 442 -28.12 4.41 16.46
N THR A 443 -27.76 3.64 17.50
CA THR A 443 -26.52 3.93 18.24
C THR A 443 -25.29 3.37 17.52
N GLN A 444 -24.46 4.25 16.96
CA GLN A 444 -23.16 3.88 16.38
C GLN A 444 -22.00 4.12 17.35
N CYS A 445 -20.88 3.44 17.12
CA CYS A 445 -19.64 3.66 17.87
C CYS A 445 -19.13 5.10 17.67
N ILE A 446 -18.79 5.81 18.75
CA ILE A 446 -18.30 7.21 18.72
C ILE A 446 -17.12 7.39 17.76
N LEU A 447 -16.15 6.48 17.78
CA LEU A 447 -14.99 6.54 16.88
C LEU A 447 -15.41 6.38 15.41
N ILE A 448 -16.30 5.44 15.12
CA ILE A 448 -16.81 5.23 13.76
C ILE A 448 -17.60 6.46 13.30
N THR A 449 -18.46 7.02 14.16
CA THR A 449 -19.19 8.26 13.88
C THR A 449 -18.24 9.41 13.56
N LYS A 450 -17.14 9.57 14.31
CA LYS A 450 -16.13 10.61 14.03
C LYS A 450 -15.37 10.38 12.73
N LEU A 451 -15.07 9.13 12.38
CA LEU A 451 -14.45 8.80 11.08
C LEU A 451 -15.41 9.15 9.94
N VAL A 452 -16.68 8.75 10.04
CA VAL A 452 -17.68 9.03 9.01
C VAL A 452 -17.94 10.54 8.89
N ASP A 453 -18.11 11.25 10.00
CA ASP A 453 -18.26 12.70 10.00
C ASP A 453 -17.06 13.41 9.35
N ARG A 454 -15.84 12.90 9.59
CA ARG A 454 -14.65 13.42 8.94
C ARG A 454 -14.66 13.17 7.43
N GLY A 455 -15.02 11.97 6.99
CA GLY A 455 -15.17 11.66 5.56
C GLY A 455 -16.25 12.52 4.89
N LEU A 456 -17.40 12.71 5.55
CA LEU A 456 -18.49 13.58 5.10
C LEU A 456 -18.04 15.01 4.89
N SER A 457 -17.18 15.54 5.77
CA SER A 457 -16.65 16.89 5.63
C SER A 457 -15.92 17.07 4.28
N PHE A 458 -15.14 16.08 3.84
CA PHE A 458 -14.49 16.11 2.53
C PHE A 458 -15.48 15.95 1.38
N LEU A 459 -16.45 15.02 1.50
CA LEU A 459 -17.48 14.85 0.47
C LEU A 459 -18.31 16.13 0.26
N ARG A 460 -18.72 16.78 1.36
CA ARG A 460 -19.43 18.07 1.36
C ARG A 460 -18.58 19.17 0.72
N ALA A 461 -17.30 19.25 1.08
CA ALA A 461 -16.37 20.20 0.45
C ALA A 461 -16.26 19.98 -1.07
N ALA A 462 -16.28 18.72 -1.51
CA ALA A 462 -16.17 18.37 -2.93
C ALA A 462 -17.42 18.72 -3.76
N VAL A 463 -18.61 18.76 -3.15
CA VAL A 463 -19.87 19.11 -3.83
C VAL A 463 -20.33 20.56 -3.59
N ALA A 464 -19.65 21.29 -2.71
CA ALA A 464 -19.97 22.69 -2.42
C ALA A 464 -19.82 23.58 -3.65
N GLU A 465 -20.57 24.69 -3.70
CA GLU A 465 -20.45 25.70 -4.74
C GLU A 465 -19.03 26.30 -4.74
N ASP A 466 -18.54 26.70 -3.56
CA ASP A 466 -17.16 27.13 -3.33
C ASP A 466 -16.37 26.10 -2.49
N PRO A 467 -15.61 25.19 -3.13
CA PRO A 467 -14.81 24.18 -2.44
C PRO A 467 -13.63 24.78 -1.65
N TYR A 468 -13.17 26.00 -1.98
CA TYR A 468 -12.08 26.65 -1.26
C TYR A 468 -12.54 27.18 0.10
N ALA A 469 -13.74 27.73 0.19
CA ALA A 469 -14.33 28.14 1.45
C ALA A 469 -14.46 26.96 2.43
N MET A 470 -14.88 25.79 1.92
CA MET A 470 -14.98 24.55 2.71
C MET A 470 -13.60 24.01 3.10
N THR A 471 -12.59 24.20 2.26
CA THR A 471 -11.20 23.79 2.54
C THR A 471 -10.65 24.45 3.81
N ALA A 472 -10.98 25.71 4.07
CA ALA A 472 -10.59 26.38 5.31
C ALA A 472 -11.20 25.73 6.56
N GLN A 473 -12.43 25.22 6.46
CA GLN A 473 -13.10 24.50 7.54
C GLN A 473 -12.49 23.13 7.79
N LEU A 474 -12.07 22.43 6.73
CA LEU A 474 -11.39 21.13 6.83
C LEU A 474 -10.12 21.19 7.69
N ARG A 475 -9.41 22.33 7.70
CA ARG A 475 -8.25 22.57 8.55
C ARG A 475 -8.58 22.70 10.03
N GLN A 476 -9.71 23.33 10.33
CA GLN A 476 -10.12 23.64 11.71
C GLN A 476 -10.66 22.40 12.42
N GLY A 477 -11.35 21.50 11.69
CA GLY A 477 -12.04 20.34 12.27
C GLY A 477 -11.17 19.29 12.98
N ILE A 478 -9.84 19.35 12.85
CA ILE A 478 -8.91 18.43 13.55
C ILE A 478 -8.39 19.01 14.87
N SER A 479 -8.46 20.33 15.07
CA SER A 479 -7.92 20.98 16.28
C SER A 479 -8.94 20.96 17.41
N THR A 480 -8.68 20.17 18.47
CA THR A 480 -9.60 20.01 19.61
C THR A 480 -9.30 20.90 20.81
N SER A 481 -8.35 21.84 20.74
CA SER A 481 -8.15 22.82 21.82
C SER A 481 -7.29 24.01 21.40
N GLU A 482 -7.54 25.16 22.01
CA GLU A 482 -6.90 26.48 21.85
C GLU A 482 -5.37 26.53 22.13
N SER A 483 -4.68 25.40 22.17
CA SER A 483 -3.24 25.30 22.37
C SER A 483 -2.47 25.48 21.05
N GLU A 484 -2.13 26.74 20.76
CA GLU A 484 -1.05 27.22 19.89
C GLU A 484 -0.92 26.62 18.46
N GLY A 485 -1.65 27.24 17.52
CA GLY A 485 -1.06 27.83 16.29
C GLY A 485 -0.47 26.93 15.19
N ALA A 486 -0.22 25.64 15.41
CA ALA A 486 0.34 24.77 14.39
C ALA A 486 -0.76 24.29 13.42
N GLN A 487 -0.76 24.82 12.19
CA GLN A 487 -1.61 24.29 11.12
C GLN A 487 -1.19 22.86 10.80
N LEU A 488 -2.12 21.91 10.96
CA LEU A 488 -1.88 20.51 10.65
C LEU A 488 -1.89 20.29 9.15
N ALA A 489 -0.84 19.64 8.64
CA ALA A 489 -0.77 19.29 7.22
C ALA A 489 -1.84 18.25 6.82
N GLY A 490 -2.24 18.25 5.56
CA GLY A 490 -3.22 17.30 5.01
C GLY A 490 -3.43 17.43 3.50
N LEU A 491 -4.39 16.67 2.98
CA LEU A 491 -4.73 16.67 1.54
C LEU A 491 -5.09 18.07 1.02
N TYR A 492 -5.75 18.88 1.84
CA TYR A 492 -6.15 20.25 1.50
C TYR A 492 -4.98 21.19 1.18
N ASP A 493 -3.76 20.89 1.62
CA ASP A 493 -2.59 21.75 1.38
C ASP A 493 -2.06 21.67 -0.06
N PHE A 494 -2.54 20.71 -0.87
CA PHE A 494 -2.23 20.70 -2.30
C PHE A 494 -3.02 21.74 -3.10
N PHE A 495 -4.11 22.28 -2.53
CA PHE A 495 -5.08 23.10 -3.26
C PHE A 495 -5.17 24.54 -2.72
N GLU A 496 -4.18 24.99 -1.96
CA GLU A 496 -4.11 26.39 -1.53
C GLU A 496 -4.04 27.33 -2.73
N ARG A 497 -4.82 28.41 -2.69
CA ARG A 497 -4.64 29.50 -3.65
C ARG A 497 -3.25 30.14 -3.44
N PRO A 498 -2.52 30.45 -4.52
CA PRO A 498 -1.25 31.16 -4.44
C PRO A 498 -1.35 32.52 -3.75
#